data_AF-A0A7S1UTV6-F1
#
_entry.id   AF-A0A7S1UTV6-F1
#
_cell.length_a   1.000
_cell.length_b   1.000
_cell.length_c   1.000
_cell.angle_alpha   90.00
_cell.angle_beta   90.00
_cell.angle_gamma   90.00
#
_symmetry.space_group_name_H-M   'P 1'
#
loop_
_entity.id
_entity.type
_entity.pdbx_description
1 polymer ?
#
loop_
_entity_poly.entity_id
_entity_poly.type
_entity_poly.pdbx_seq_one_letter_code
_entity_poly.pdbx_strand_id
1 'polypeptide(L)'
;ITKAVEELYKKEFFQSSKVLVYPLHSSLSTAEQTAVFDVPPDGVRKIVVATNIAETSITIEDVVYVVDTGRVKENRKDEINEMPTLVECWVSRASAKQRRGRAGRVRPGVS
;
A
#
# COMPACT_ATOMS: atom_id res chain seq x y z
N ILE A 1 -5.17 3.92 6.78
CA ILE A 1 -4.46 2.62 6.63
C ILE A 1 -4.50 1.83 7.94
N THR A 2 -4.05 2.39 9.06
CA THR A 2 -4.07 1.72 10.38
C THR A 2 -5.41 1.06 10.71
N LYS A 3 -6.52 1.83 10.65
CA LYS A 3 -7.87 1.28 10.82
C LYS A 3 -8.20 0.13 9.86
N ALA A 4 -7.76 0.21 8.60
CA ALA A 4 -8.02 -0.85 7.63
C ALA A 4 -7.25 -2.14 8.01
N VAL A 5 -6.01 -2.01 8.47
CA VAL A 5 -5.22 -3.14 8.97
C VAL A 5 -5.85 -3.76 10.22
N GLU A 6 -6.33 -2.95 11.17
CA GLU A 6 -7.08 -3.42 12.33
C GLU A 6 -8.35 -4.21 11.93
N GLU A 7 -9.11 -3.72 10.94
CA GLU A 7 -10.27 -4.45 10.41
C GLU A 7 -9.89 -5.77 9.72
N LEU A 8 -8.72 -5.84 9.07
CA LEU A 8 -8.23 -7.11 8.50
C LEU A 8 -7.97 -8.13 9.61
N TYR A 9 -7.33 -7.71 10.70
CA TYR A 9 -7.03 -8.59 11.85
C TYR A 9 -8.27 -9.09 12.60
N LYS A 10 -9.46 -8.52 12.38
CA LYS A 10 -10.72 -9.09 12.92
C LYS A 10 -11.16 -10.37 12.20
N LYS A 11 -10.60 -10.65 11.02
CA LYS A 11 -10.93 -11.85 10.23
C LYS A 11 -9.91 -12.94 10.52
N GLU A 12 -10.40 -14.14 10.82
CA GLU A 12 -9.59 -15.31 11.23
C GLU A 12 -8.41 -15.60 10.28
N PHE A 13 -8.62 -15.46 8.97
CA PHE A 13 -7.57 -15.67 7.96
C PHE A 13 -6.30 -14.83 8.22
N PHE A 14 -6.46 -13.56 8.64
CA PHE A 14 -5.34 -12.64 8.86
C PHE A 14 -4.72 -12.78 10.26
N GLN A 15 -5.32 -13.59 11.14
CA GLN A 15 -4.76 -13.94 12.45
C GLN A 15 -3.85 -15.17 12.39
N SER A 16 -3.84 -15.88 11.26
CA SER A 16 -3.00 -17.06 11.06
C SER A 16 -1.51 -16.70 11.04
N SER A 17 -0.67 -17.56 11.61
CA SER A 17 0.80 -17.48 11.50
C SER A 17 1.32 -17.58 10.05
N LYS A 18 0.45 -17.92 9.10
CA LYS A 18 0.75 -17.97 7.66
C LYS A 18 0.60 -16.61 6.97
N VAL A 19 0.23 -15.54 7.67
CA VAL A 19 0.02 -14.21 7.09
C VAL A 19 0.70 -13.14 7.94
N LEU A 20 1.43 -12.23 7.28
CA LEU A 20 2.01 -11.05 7.92
C LEU A 20 1.45 -9.80 7.22
N VAL A 21 0.79 -8.92 7.98
CA VAL A 21 0.20 -7.68 7.45
C VAL A 21 1.01 -6.47 7.93
N TYR A 22 1.55 -5.70 6.98
CA TYR A 22 2.32 -4.50 7.25
C TYR A 22 1.56 -3.24 6.79
N PRO A 23 1.31 -2.26 7.66
CA PRO A 23 0.87 -0.93 7.24
C PRO A 23 2.04 -0.18 6.59
N LEU A 24 1.76 0.61 5.54
CA LEU A 24 2.76 1.49 4.93
C LEU A 24 2.16 2.87 4.61
N HIS A 25 2.53 3.88 5.40
CA HIS A 25 2.13 5.27 5.20
C HIS A 25 3.17 6.24 5.79
N SER A 26 3.10 7.50 5.38
CA SER A 26 4.11 8.53 5.67
C SER A 26 4.31 8.86 7.15
N SER A 27 3.34 8.57 8.02
CA SER A 27 3.43 8.87 9.46
C SER A 27 4.07 7.74 10.29
N LEU A 28 4.46 6.63 9.66
CA LEU A 28 5.21 5.57 10.34
C LEU A 28 6.66 6.00 10.56
N SER A 29 7.29 5.51 11.62
CA SER A 29 8.73 5.68 11.83
C SER A 29 9.53 5.00 10.71
N THR A 30 10.78 5.41 10.52
CA THR A 30 11.66 4.80 9.51
C THR A 30 11.77 3.28 9.71
N ALA A 31 11.91 2.82 10.97
CA ALA A 31 12.02 1.40 11.29
C ALA A 31 10.77 0.61 10.87
N GLU A 32 9.57 1.15 11.12
CA GLU A 32 8.31 0.54 10.70
C GLU A 32 8.15 0.54 9.17
N GLN A 33 8.55 1.62 8.49
CA GLN A 33 8.53 1.67 7.03
C GLN A 33 9.50 0.65 6.42
N THR A 34 10.66 0.40 7.03
CA THR A 34 11.63 -0.57 6.53
C THR A 34 11.23 -2.02 6.75
N ALA A 35 10.34 -2.31 7.69
CA ALA A 35 9.89 -3.68 7.99
C ALA A 35 9.20 -4.36 6.78
N VAL A 36 8.69 -3.60 5.82
CA VAL A 36 8.09 -4.14 4.58
C VAL A 36 9.12 -4.80 3.66
N PHE A 37 10.41 -4.50 3.83
CA PHE A 37 11.50 -5.08 3.03
C PHE A 37 11.94 -6.45 3.54
N ASP A 38 11.53 -6.84 4.75
CA ASP A 38 11.85 -8.15 5.29
C ASP A 38 11.22 -9.24 4.41
N VAL A 39 12.01 -10.28 4.14
CA VAL A 39 11.55 -11.46 3.39
C VAL A 39 10.73 -12.32 4.36
N PRO A 40 9.46 -12.67 4.02
CA PRO A 40 8.65 -13.51 4.88
C PRO A 40 9.25 -14.93 4.96
N PRO A 41 9.07 -15.65 6.08
CA PRO A 41 9.44 -17.06 6.18
C PRO A 41 8.73 -17.93 5.14
N ASP A 42 9.30 -19.10 4.85
CA ASP A 42 8.71 -20.05 3.91
C ASP A 42 7.27 -20.43 4.29
N GLY A 43 6.37 -20.36 3.30
CA GLY A 43 4.95 -20.65 3.49
C GLY A 43 4.13 -19.52 4.15
N VAL A 44 4.76 -18.38 4.47
CA VAL A 44 4.09 -17.20 5.02
C VAL A 44 3.86 -16.16 3.93
N ARG A 45 2.65 -15.62 3.85
CA ARG A 45 2.28 -14.56 2.91
C ARG A 45 2.44 -13.19 3.54
N LYS A 46 3.35 -12.39 3.00
CA LYS A 46 3.43 -10.95 3.27
C LYS A 46 2.33 -10.19 2.54
N ILE A 47 1.63 -9.30 3.25
CA ILE A 47 0.61 -8.39 2.71
C ILE A 47 0.97 -6.99 3.17
N VAL A 48 1.21 -6.08 2.21
CA VAL A 48 1.52 -4.68 2.50
C VAL A 48 0.30 -3.84 2.15
N VAL A 49 -0.25 -3.13 3.15
CA VAL A 49 -1.40 -2.24 2.97
C VAL A 49 -0.88 -0.81 2.96
N ALA A 50 -0.80 -0.21 1.78
CA ALA A 50 -0.12 1.06 1.57
C ALA A 50 -1.04 2.20 1.13
N THR A 51 -0.62 3.45 1.38
CA THR A 51 -1.10 4.61 0.61
C THR A 51 -0.32 4.74 -0.72
N ASN A 52 -0.54 5.83 -1.43
CA ASN A 52 0.24 6.21 -2.62
C ASN A 52 1.76 6.39 -2.37
N ILE A 53 2.25 6.31 -1.12
CA ILE A 53 3.70 6.29 -0.84
C ILE A 53 4.42 5.12 -1.54
N ALA A 54 3.72 3.99 -1.71
CA ALA A 54 4.25 2.83 -2.44
C ALA A 54 4.21 3.00 -3.97
N GLU A 55 3.55 4.05 -4.49
CA GLU A 55 3.39 4.27 -5.93
C GLU A 55 4.70 4.72 -6.58
N THR A 56 5.48 5.57 -5.90
CA THR A 56 6.71 6.18 -6.44
C THR A 56 7.93 5.91 -5.56
N SER A 57 7.83 6.11 -4.25
CA SER A 57 9.01 6.24 -3.37
C SER A 57 9.59 4.93 -2.83
N ILE A 58 8.86 3.81 -2.93
CA ILE A 58 9.26 2.55 -2.29
C ILE A 58 9.21 1.39 -3.30
N THR A 59 10.28 0.61 -3.36
CA THR A 59 10.38 -0.59 -4.21
C THR A 59 10.50 -1.82 -3.33
N ILE A 60 9.42 -2.59 -3.25
CA ILE A 60 9.38 -3.87 -2.53
C ILE A 60 9.51 -4.98 -3.58
N GLU A 61 10.63 -5.69 -3.56
CA GLU A 61 11.04 -6.56 -4.67
C GLU A 61 10.20 -7.84 -4.79
N ASP A 62 9.66 -8.35 -3.68
CA ASP A 62 8.91 -9.60 -3.65
C ASP A 62 7.40 -9.44 -3.89
N VAL A 63 6.95 -8.27 -4.36
CA VAL A 63 5.55 -8.05 -4.72
C VAL A 63 5.22 -8.73 -6.05
N VAL A 64 4.35 -9.74 -5.97
CA VAL A 64 3.83 -10.48 -7.13
C VAL A 64 2.35 -10.20 -7.41
N TYR A 65 1.62 -9.64 -6.44
CA TYR A 65 0.21 -9.25 -6.56
C TYR A 65 0.02 -7.80 -6.15
N VAL A 66 -0.72 -7.04 -6.95
CA VAL A 66 -1.19 -5.69 -6.60
C VAL A 66 -2.70 -5.68 -6.59
N VAL A 67 -3.29 -5.15 -5.53
CA VAL A 67 -4.74 -4.88 -5.45
C VAL A 67 -4.91 -3.37 -5.34
N ASP A 68 -5.36 -2.74 -6.42
CA ASP A 68 -5.61 -1.30 -6.47
C ASP A 68 -7.10 -1.00 -6.18
N THR A 69 -7.35 -0.20 -5.15
CA THR A 69 -8.71 0.25 -4.80
C THR A 69 -9.22 1.35 -5.74
N GLY A 70 -8.33 1.96 -6.54
CA GLY A 70 -8.64 3.06 -7.45
C GLY A 70 -8.88 4.40 -6.74
N ARG A 71 -8.73 4.47 -5.42
CA ARG A 71 -8.90 5.69 -4.61
C ARG A 71 -7.57 6.22 -4.12
N VAL A 72 -7.52 7.52 -3.89
CA VAL A 72 -6.37 8.22 -3.32
C VAL A 72 -6.85 9.44 -2.53
N LYS A 73 -6.10 9.81 -1.50
CA LYS A 73 -6.27 11.07 -0.78
C LYS A 73 -5.12 11.99 -1.14
N GLU A 74 -5.44 13.12 -1.75
CA GLU A 74 -4.45 14.07 -2.27
C GLU A 74 -4.71 15.45 -1.67
N ASN A 75 -3.63 16.21 -1.43
CA ASN A 75 -3.76 17.62 -1.09
C ASN A 75 -4.16 18.38 -2.35
N ARG A 76 -5.38 18.92 -2.38
CA ARG A 76 -5.83 19.88 -3.38
C ARG A 76 -5.91 21.26 -2.75
N LYS A 77 -5.54 22.28 -3.51
CA LYS A 77 -5.74 23.66 -3.10
C LYS A 77 -7.20 24.01 -3.36
N ASP A 78 -7.91 24.45 -2.32
CA ASP A 78 -9.24 25.03 -2.48
C ASP A 78 -9.07 26.33 -3.29
N GLU A 79 -9.70 26.42 -4.46
CA GLU A 79 -9.58 27.57 -5.37
C GLU A 79 -10.12 28.86 -4.74
N ILE A 80 -11.00 28.75 -3.74
CA ILE A 80 -11.65 29.89 -3.09
C ILE A 80 -10.82 30.38 -1.90
N ASN A 81 -10.39 29.46 -1.04
CA ASN A 81 -9.75 29.80 0.23
C ASN A 81 -8.22 29.71 0.19
N GLU A 82 -7.65 29.27 -0.94
CA GLU A 82 -6.23 28.93 -1.11
C GLU A 82 -5.68 27.92 -0.09
N MET A 83 -6.56 27.28 0.68
CA MET A 83 -6.20 26.36 1.74
C MET A 83 -5.93 24.95 1.18
N PRO A 84 -4.83 24.29 1.58
CA PRO A 84 -4.60 22.90 1.24
C PRO A 84 -5.60 22.00 1.97
N THR A 85 -6.42 21.29 1.21
CA THR A 85 -7.42 20.34 1.72
C THR A 85 -7.11 18.94 1.23
N LEU A 86 -7.21 17.96 2.13
CA LEU A 86 -7.05 16.55 1.78
C LEU A 86 -8.37 15.99 1.23
N VAL A 87 -8.44 15.71 -0.07
CA VAL A 87 -9.67 15.25 -0.75
C VAL A 87 -9.50 13.81 -1.20
N GLU A 88 -10.52 12.99 -0.99
CA GLU A 88 -10.59 11.64 -1.56
C GLU A 88 -11.12 11.68 -3.00
N CYS A 89 -10.33 11.18 -3.94
CA CYS A 89 -10.65 11.18 -5.36
C CYS A 89 -10.28 9.84 -6.02
N TRP A 90 -10.66 9.70 -7.30
CA TRP A 90 -10.23 8.60 -8.14
C TRP A 90 -8.80 8.83 -8.63
N VAL A 91 -8.03 7.75 -8.72
CA VAL A 91 -6.67 7.79 -9.25
C VAL A 91 -6.66 8.13 -10.74
N SER A 92 -5.61 8.80 -11.18
CA SER A 92 -5.37 9.01 -12.60
C SER A 92 -5.05 7.68 -13.31
N ARG A 93 -5.26 7.62 -14.65
CA ARG A 93 -4.83 6.46 -15.46
C ARG A 93 -3.32 6.22 -15.36
N ALA A 94 -2.53 7.29 -15.22
CA ALA A 94 -1.09 7.20 -15.04
C ALA A 94 -0.73 6.55 -13.70
N SER A 95 -1.39 6.96 -12.62
CA SER A 95 -1.21 6.38 -11.28
C SER A 95 -1.60 4.90 -11.24
N ALA A 96 -2.75 4.55 -11.81
CA ALA A 96 -3.16 3.15 -11.93
C ALA A 96 -2.12 2.31 -12.70
N LYS A 97 -1.52 2.87 -13.76
CA LYS A 97 -0.45 2.21 -14.53
C LYS A 97 0.83 2.04 -13.69
N GLN A 98 1.20 3.03 -12.88
CA GLN A 98 2.35 2.95 -11.98
C GLN A 98 2.15 1.88 -10.89
N ARG A 99 0.96 1.83 -10.29
CA ARG A 99 0.57 0.82 -9.30
C ARG A 99 0.62 -0.58 -9.88
N ARG A 100 0.07 -0.77 -11.09
CA ARG A 100 0.15 -2.04 -11.83
C ARG A 100 1.59 -2.53 -11.99
N GLY A 101 2.52 -1.61 -12.30
CA GLY A 101 3.94 -1.91 -12.46
C GLY A 101 4.69 -2.26 -11.17
N ARG A 102 4.01 -2.29 -10.01
CA ARG A 102 4.59 -2.77 -8.75
C ARG A 102 4.57 -4.30 -8.63
N ALA A 103 3.71 -4.99 -9.36
CA ALA A 103 3.82 -6.43 -9.59
C ALA A 103 4.62 -6.72 -10.88
N GLY A 104 5.20 -7.92 -10.98
CA GLY A 104 5.77 -8.40 -12.24
C GLY A 104 7.23 -8.05 -12.50
N ARG A 105 7.94 -7.44 -11.53
CA ARG A 105 9.36 -7.07 -11.70
C ARG A 105 10.32 -8.26 -11.59
N VAL A 106 10.06 -9.18 -10.66
CA VAL A 106 11.02 -10.25 -10.30
C VAL A 106 10.53 -11.64 -10.72
N ARG A 107 9.20 -11.80 -10.90
CA ARG A 107 8.53 -13.01 -11.41
C ARG A 107 7.23 -12.60 -12.12
N PRO A 108 6.64 -13.44 -13.01
CA PRO A 108 5.31 -13.18 -13.56
C PRO A 108 4.32 -12.87 -12.43
N GLY A 109 3.59 -11.76 -12.55
CA GLY A 109 2.69 -11.25 -11.52
C GLY A 109 1.29 -10.99 -12.04
N VAL A 110 0.34 -10.81 -11.12
CA VAL A 110 -1.06 -10.46 -11.44
C VAL A 110 -1.39 -9.13 -10.77
N SER A 111 -2.07 -8.24 -11.49
CA SER A 111 -2.33 -6.85 -11.11
C SER A 111 -3.71 -6.38 -11.56
#